data_AF-A0A6L7ST83-F1
#
_entry.id   AF-A0A6L7ST83-F1
#
_cell.length_a   1.000
_cell.length_b   1.000
_cell.length_c   1.000
_cell.angle_alpha   90.00
_cell.angle_beta   90.00
_cell.angle_gamma   90.00
#
_symmetry.space_group_name_H-M   'P 1'
#
loop_
_entity.id
_entity.type
_entity.pdbx_description
1 polymer ?
#
loop_
_entity_poly.entity_id
_entity_poly.type
_entity_poly.pdbx_seq_one_letter_code
_entity_poly.pdbx_strand_id
1 'polypeptide(L)'
;MRSVTTMWILLALVVASALVVMTVRHQHRIVFDQFYQTREQHDRYQMDWGRLLLEKATWTTTSRIDNIKKDATERLGMSQPDPEEIVLIALKKSPD
;
A
#
# COMPACT_ATOMS: atom_id res chain seq x y z
N MET A 1 50.60 23.27 -32.01
CA MET A 1 49.89 22.22 -32.79
C MET A 1 49.32 21.10 -31.91
N ARG A 2 50.08 20.54 -30.95
CA ARG A 2 49.62 19.45 -30.05
C ARG A 2 48.44 19.85 -29.14
N SER A 3 48.38 21.10 -28.70
CA SER A 3 47.28 21.63 -27.87
C SER A 3 45.96 21.81 -28.63
N VAL A 4 46.02 22.17 -29.91
CA VAL A 4 44.83 22.35 -30.76
C VAL A 4 44.20 21.00 -31.07
N THR A 5 45.00 19.98 -31.35
CA THR A 5 44.51 18.61 -31.59
C THR A 5 43.85 18.03 -30.35
N THR A 6 44.40 18.22 -29.15
CA THR A 6 43.74 17.81 -27.90
C THR A 6 42.41 18.52 -27.68
N MET A 7 42.31 19.80 -28.05
CA MET A 7 41.08 20.58 -27.91
C MET A 7 39.95 20.08 -28.82
N TRP A 8 40.27 19.70 -30.06
CA TRP A 8 39.32 19.09 -30.99
C TRP A 8 38.85 17.70 -30.53
N ILE A 9 39.74 16.89 -29.96
CA ILE A 9 39.39 15.57 -29.41
C ILE A 9 38.42 15.72 -28.24
N LEU A 10 38.69 16.65 -27.31
CA LEU A 10 37.80 16.91 -26.18
C LEU A 10 36.44 17.43 -26.64
N LEU A 11 36.40 18.32 -27.62
CA LEU A 11 35.15 18.81 -28.21
C LEU A 11 34.31 17.66 -28.78
N ALA A 12 34.93 16.78 -29.58
CA ALA A 12 34.24 15.63 -30.15
C ALA A 12 33.71 14.68 -29.07
N LEU A 13 34.48 14.45 -28.00
CA LEU A 13 34.08 13.60 -26.88
C LEU A 13 32.85 14.16 -26.14
N VAL A 14 32.82 15.48 -25.91
CA VAL A 14 31.70 16.16 -25.25
C VAL A 14 30.43 16.08 -26.11
N VAL A 15 30.55 16.33 -27.42
CA VAL A 15 29.42 16.23 -28.35
C VAL A 15 28.88 14.80 -28.40
N ALA A 16 29.76 13.79 -28.48
CA ALA A 16 29.35 12.39 -28.45
C ALA A 16 28.64 12.04 -27.14
N SER A 17 29.17 12.48 -25.99
CA SER A 17 28.52 12.28 -24.69
C SER A 17 27.14 12.93 -24.62
N ALA A 18 26.97 14.14 -25.18
CA ALA A 18 25.67 14.83 -25.18
C ALA A 18 24.63 14.06 -26.02
N LEU A 19 25.02 13.54 -27.19
CA LEU A 19 24.15 12.72 -28.03
C LEU A 19 23.76 11.41 -27.34
N VAL A 20 24.72 10.73 -26.70
CA VAL A 20 24.44 9.50 -25.92
C VAL A 20 23.44 9.79 -24.81
N VAL A 21 23.65 10.83 -24.00
CA VAL A 21 22.71 11.19 -22.91
C VAL A 21 21.32 11.52 -23.45
N MET A 22 21.23 12.23 -24.58
CA MET A 22 19.94 12.55 -25.19
C MET A 22 19.18 11.29 -25.65
N THR A 23 19.87 10.35 -26.29
CA THR A 23 19.25 9.08 -26.71
C THR A 23 18.80 8.24 -25.53
N VAL A 24 19.62 8.12 -24.47
CA VAL A 24 19.24 7.42 -23.24
C VAL A 24 18.02 8.07 -22.59
N ARG A 25 17.95 9.41 -22.56
CA ARG A 25 16.78 10.11 -22.01
C ARG A 25 15.51 9.90 -22.83
N HIS A 26 15.63 9.82 -24.15
CA HIS A 26 14.50 9.51 -25.01
C HIS A 26 13.99 8.08 -24.80
N GLN A 27 14.90 7.11 -24.74
CA GLN A 27 14.58 5.71 -24.43
C GLN A 27 13.95 5.57 -23.05
N HIS A 28 14.47 6.30 -22.05
CA HIS A 28 13.90 6.29 -20.71
C HIS A 28 12.44 6.73 -20.74
N ARG A 29 12.07 7.78 -21.50
CA ARG A 29 10.67 8.24 -21.57
C ARG A 29 9.73 7.20 -22.21
N ILE A 30 10.22 6.44 -23.20
CA ILE A 30 9.42 5.40 -23.88
C ILE A 30 9.24 4.16 -22.99
N VAL A 31 10.33 3.68 -22.38
CA VAL A 31 10.28 2.51 -21.49
C VAL A 31 9.45 2.80 -20.24
N PHE A 32 9.51 4.03 -19.73
CA PHE A 32 8.71 4.45 -18.58
C PHE A 32 7.20 4.47 -18.89
N ASP A 33 6.82 4.84 -20.10
CA ASP A 33 5.41 4.86 -20.53
C ASP A 33 4.83 3.44 -20.60
N GLN A 34 5.60 2.48 -21.12
CA GLN A 34 5.21 1.07 -21.14
C GLN A 34 5.09 0.48 -19.74
N PHE A 35 6.01 0.85 -18.84
CA PHE A 35 5.94 0.45 -17.43
C PHE A 35 4.70 1.04 -16.72
N TYR A 36 4.32 2.28 -17.05
CA TYR A 36 3.14 2.92 -16.50
C TYR A 36 1.84 2.22 -16.89
N GLN A 37 1.72 1.73 -18.13
CA GLN A 37 0.50 1.06 -18.60
C GLN A 37 0.16 -0.23 -17.84
N THR A 38 1.17 -1.03 -17.46
CA THR A 38 0.95 -2.21 -16.61
C THR A 38 0.69 -1.83 -15.14
N ARG A 39 1.25 -0.71 -14.67
CA ARG A 39 1.02 -0.20 -13.31
C ARG A 39 -0.38 0.37 -13.10
N GLU A 40 -0.96 1.01 -14.10
CA GLU A 40 -2.26 1.69 -13.97
C GLU A 40 -3.38 0.72 -13.56
N GLN A 41 -3.35 -0.53 -14.06
CA GLN A 41 -4.31 -1.56 -13.68
C GLN A 41 -4.18 -1.94 -12.20
N HIS A 42 -2.94 -2.10 -11.72
CA HIS A 42 -2.65 -2.39 -10.32
C HIS A 42 -3.11 -1.25 -9.40
N ASP A 43 -2.85 0.00 -9.79
CA ASP A 43 -3.23 1.19 -9.01
C ASP A 43 -4.76 1.32 -8.88
N ARG A 44 -5.52 0.99 -9.94
CA ARG A 44 -7.00 0.95 -9.88
C ARG A 44 -7.51 -0.07 -8.87
N TYR A 45 -7.01 -1.31 -8.92
CA TYR A 45 -7.41 -2.34 -7.95
C TYR A 45 -7.04 -1.97 -6.51
N GLN A 46 -5.89 -1.32 -6.31
CA GLN A 46 -5.45 -0.86 -4.99
C GLN A 46 -6.38 0.20 -4.40
N MET A 47 -6.85 1.15 -5.23
CA MET A 47 -7.82 2.17 -4.82
C MET A 47 -9.17 1.56 -4.47
N ASP A 48 -9.70 0.68 -5.31
CA ASP A 48 -10.98 0.02 -5.06
C ASP A 48 -10.93 -0.85 -3.80
N TRP A 49 -9.83 -1.58 -3.60
CA TRP A 49 -9.60 -2.34 -2.38
C TRP A 49 -9.54 -1.44 -1.13
N GLY A 50 -8.83 -0.31 -1.21
CA GLY A 50 -8.75 0.66 -0.11
C GLY A 50 -10.13 1.22 0.26
N ARG A 51 -10.96 1.52 -0.74
CA ARG A 51 -12.35 1.96 -0.53
C ARG A 51 -13.18 0.87 0.16
N LEU A 52 -13.13 -0.37 -0.33
CA LEU A 52 -13.85 -1.50 0.27
C LEU A 52 -13.40 -1.77 1.71
N LEU A 53 -12.11 -1.58 2.00
CA LEU A 53 -11.57 -1.77 3.35
C LEU A 53 -12.11 -0.70 4.31
N LEU A 54 -12.20 0.55 3.87
CA LEU A 54 -12.82 1.64 4.64
C LEU A 54 -14.31 1.41 4.86
N GLU A 55 -15.02 0.93 3.84
CA GLU A 55 -16.43 0.52 3.95
C GLU A 55 -16.58 -0.59 5.00
N LYS A 56 -15.74 -1.63 4.96
CA LYS A 56 -15.79 -2.74 5.93
C LYS A 56 -15.40 -2.31 7.34
N ALA A 57 -14.36 -1.49 7.50
CA ALA A 57 -13.91 -0.98 8.80
C ALA A 57 -15.02 -0.17 9.51
N THR A 58 -15.82 0.55 8.73
CA THR A 58 -16.99 1.30 9.23
C THR A 58 -18.09 0.35 9.75
N TRP A 59 -18.26 -0.82 9.14
CA TRP A 59 -19.28 -1.80 9.53
C TRP A 59 -18.88 -2.66 10.73
N THR A 60 -17.58 -2.88 10.96
CA THR A 60 -17.08 -3.69 12.08
C THR A 60 -16.94 -2.94 13.41
N THR A 61 -16.79 -1.62 13.40
CA THR A 61 -16.32 -0.89 14.61
C THR A 61 -17.42 -0.52 15.60
N THR A 62 -18.67 -0.32 15.18
CA THR A 62 -19.70 0.23 16.10
C THR A 62 -21.11 -0.31 15.85
N SER A 63 -21.58 -0.39 14.60
CA SER A 63 -23.01 -0.55 14.33
C SER A 63 -23.59 -1.95 14.60
N ARG A 64 -22.83 -3.05 14.40
CA ARG A 64 -23.36 -4.40 14.71
C ARG A 64 -23.31 -4.74 16.20
N ILE A 65 -22.26 -4.33 16.90
CA ILE A 65 -22.08 -4.64 18.33
C ILE A 65 -23.12 -3.90 19.16
N ASP A 66 -23.40 -2.64 18.84
CA ASP A 66 -24.37 -1.84 19.59
C ASP A 66 -25.79 -2.35 19.43
N ASN A 67 -26.21 -2.73 18.22
CA ASN A 67 -27.54 -3.29 17.99
C ASN A 67 -27.73 -4.63 18.71
N ILE A 68 -26.71 -5.49 18.70
CA ILE A 68 -26.76 -6.77 19.44
C ILE A 68 -26.80 -6.52 20.95
N LYS A 69 -26.00 -5.57 21.47
CA LYS A 69 -26.05 -5.18 22.89
C LYS A 69 -27.43 -4.65 23.27
N LYS A 70 -28.01 -3.80 22.43
CA LYS A 70 -29.33 -3.20 22.67
C LYS A 70 -30.43 -4.26 22.66
N ASP A 71 -30.43 -5.15 21.66
CA ASP A 71 -31.37 -6.27 21.59
C ASP A 71 -31.21 -7.23 22.79
N ALA A 72 -29.98 -7.52 23.22
CA ALA A 72 -29.73 -8.35 24.39
C ALA A 72 -30.26 -7.70 25.69
N THR A 73 -30.12 -6.38 25.82
CA THR A 73 -30.59 -5.65 27.00
C THR A 73 -32.11 -5.49 27.01
N GLU A 74 -32.69 -5.04 25.89
CA GLU A 74 -34.13 -4.73 25.78
C GLU A 74 -35.01 -5.97 25.58
N ARG A 75 -34.57 -6.97 24.80
CA ARG A 75 -35.40 -8.14 24.46
C ARG A 75 -35.09 -9.36 25.34
N LEU A 76 -33.85 -9.51 25.79
CA LEU A 76 -33.40 -10.65 26.59
C LEU A 76 -33.14 -10.29 28.07
N GLY A 77 -33.25 -9.01 28.45
CA GLY A 77 -33.00 -8.55 29.82
C GLY A 77 -31.56 -8.74 30.29
N MET A 78 -30.62 -8.96 29.37
CA MET A 78 -29.23 -9.21 29.69
C MET A 78 -28.53 -7.92 30.14
N SER A 79 -27.86 -7.96 31.28
CA SER A 79 -26.99 -6.90 31.77
C SER A 79 -25.52 -7.30 31.57
N GLN A 80 -24.63 -6.32 31.43
CA GLN A 80 -23.21 -6.60 31.32
C GLN A 80 -22.70 -7.17 32.66
N PRO A 81 -22.06 -8.35 32.68
CA PRO A 81 -21.59 -8.97 33.93
C PRO A 81 -20.49 -8.12 34.57
N ASP A 82 -20.50 -8.05 35.90
CA ASP A 82 -19.47 -7.36 36.67
C ASP A 82 -18.13 -8.13 36.54
N PRO A 83 -16.96 -7.49 36.64
CA PRO A 83 -15.67 -8.17 36.53
C PRO A 83 -15.49 -9.34 37.52
N GLU A 84 -16.20 -9.31 38.65
CA GLU A 84 -16.22 -10.38 39.66
C GLU A 84 -16.99 -11.64 39.22
N GLU A 85 -17.88 -11.53 38.23
CA GLU A 85 -18.68 -12.64 37.69
C GLU A 85 -18.00 -13.34 36.50
N ILE A 86 -16.86 -12.81 36.02
CA ILE A 86 -16.11 -13.37 34.88
C ILE A 86 -15.20 -14.50 35.38
N VAL A 87 -15.66 -15.74 35.23
CA VAL A 87 -14.85 -16.94 35.56
C VAL A 87 -13.96 -17.30 34.38
N LEU A 88 -12.67 -17.04 34.50
CA LEU A 88 -11.65 -17.53 33.57
C LEU A 88 -11.38 -19.01 33.83
N ILE A 89 -11.90 -19.87 32.95
CA ILE A 89 -11.62 -21.30 32.99
C ILE A 89 -10.24 -21.51 32.37
N ALA A 90 -9.21 -21.65 33.20
CA ALA A 90 -7.92 -22.10 32.73
C ALA A 90 -8.08 -23.54 32.20
N LEU A 91 -7.89 -23.73 30.89
CA LEU A 91 -7.83 -25.06 30.30
C LEU A 91 -6.68 -25.80 30.98
N LYS A 92 -7.03 -26.79 31.80
CA LYS A 92 -6.06 -27.70 32.43
C LYS A 92 -5.23 -28.30 31.31
N LYS A 93 -3.97 -27.89 31.21
CA LYS A 93 -2.98 -28.55 30.34
C LYS A 93 -2.97 -30.02 30.74
N SER A 94 -3.33 -30.89 29.79
CA SER A 94 -3.22 -32.33 29.94
C SER A 94 -1.75 -32.66 30.27
N PRO A 95 -1.48 -33.47 31.31
CA PRO A 95 -0.11 -33.83 31.66
C PRO A 95 0.45 -34.80 30.62
N ASP A 96 1.65 -34.42 30.15
CA ASP A 96 2.70 -35.12 29.39
C ASP A 96 2.32 -35.90 28.11
#